data_AF-A0A660T1Q1-F1
#
_entry.id   AF-A0A660T1Q1-F1
#
_cell.length_a   1.000
_cell.length_b   1.000
_cell.length_c   1.000
_cell.angle_alpha   90.00
_cell.angle_beta   90.00
_cell.angle_gamma   90.00
#
_symmetry.space_group_name_H-M   'P 1'
#
loop_
_entity.id
_entity.type
_entity.pdbx_description
1 polymer ?
#
loop_
_entity_poly.entity_id
_entity_poly.type
_entity_poly.pdbx_seq_one_letter_code
_entity_poly.pdbx_strand_id
1 'polypeptide(L)'
;EGLFPSRPDESDDDLEEERRIFYVSITRAKKEIYFTACRQRRIWGKLNYQTPSRFLNDIPDEFMAEAPDLVLAGHNKKEFPLGTVVYHDDYGTGQVIKEWDNGKEDLIIVKFESGRTGQFIPKYAGLVKIAGDNDF
;
A
#
# COMPACT_ATOMS: atom_id res chain seq x y z
N GLU A 1 -10.18 3.26 -13.08
CA GLU A 1 -10.60 4.31 -14.01
C GLU A 1 -11.65 5.20 -13.33
N GLY A 2 -11.70 6.48 -13.69
CA GLY A 2 -12.39 7.53 -12.93
C GLY A 2 -11.48 8.70 -12.50
N LEU A 3 -10.27 8.75 -13.06
CA LEU A 3 -9.26 9.79 -12.83
C LEU A 3 -8.50 10.03 -14.13
N PHE A 4 -8.08 8.93 -14.77
CA PHE A 4 -7.49 8.93 -16.09
C PHE A 4 -7.68 7.55 -16.74
N PRO A 5 -8.55 7.40 -17.75
CA PRO A 5 -9.45 8.43 -18.26
C PRO A 5 -10.45 8.94 -17.20
N SER A 6 -10.90 10.18 -17.34
CA SER A 6 -11.64 10.91 -16.30
C SER A 6 -13.00 10.25 -16.02
N ARG A 7 -13.67 9.74 -17.06
CA ARG A 7 -14.95 9.04 -16.95
C ARG A 7 -15.10 7.88 -17.94
N PRO A 8 -15.79 6.79 -17.56
CA PRO A 8 -16.02 5.66 -18.46
C PRO A 8 -17.07 5.93 -19.55
N ASP A 9 -17.91 6.97 -19.39
CA ASP A 9 -19.01 7.40 -20.28
C ASP A 9 -18.65 8.58 -21.19
N GLU A 10 -17.36 8.89 -21.35
CA GLU A 10 -16.89 9.93 -22.26
C GLU A 10 -17.17 9.59 -23.73
N SER A 11 -17.34 10.63 -24.55
CA SER A 11 -17.48 10.46 -26.00
C SER A 11 -16.18 9.93 -26.60
N ASP A 12 -16.25 9.32 -27.79
CA ASP A 12 -15.05 8.83 -28.48
C ASP A 12 -14.03 9.96 -28.71
N ASP A 13 -14.50 11.18 -29.00
CA ASP A 13 -13.65 12.37 -29.18
C ASP A 13 -12.91 12.77 -27.88
N ASP A 14 -13.60 12.73 -26.73
CA ASP A 14 -13.00 13.04 -25.43
C ASP A 14 -11.93 11.99 -25.06
N LEU A 15 -12.21 10.72 -25.32
CA LEU A 15 -11.26 9.63 -25.10
C LEU A 15 -10.03 9.74 -25.99
N GLU A 16 -10.18 10.18 -27.24
CA GLU A 16 -9.05 10.44 -28.13
C GLU A 16 -8.18 11.61 -27.63
N GLU A 17 -8.79 12.66 -27.10
CA GLU A 17 -8.04 13.77 -26.51
C GLU A 17 -7.26 13.32 -25.26
N GLU A 18 -7.87 12.55 -24.37
CA GLU A 18 -7.16 11.99 -23.21
C GLU A 18 -6.06 11.01 -23.63
N ARG A 19 -6.26 10.23 -24.69
CA ARG A 19 -5.21 9.39 -25.28
C ARG A 19 -4.04 10.25 -25.80
N ARG A 20 -4.33 11.41 -26.40
CA ARG A 20 -3.27 12.37 -26.80
C ARG A 20 -2.54 12.93 -25.59
N ILE A 21 -3.24 13.23 -24.50
CA ILE A 21 -2.63 13.65 -23.23
C ILE A 21 -1.71 12.56 -22.67
N PHE A 22 -2.13 11.29 -22.72
CA PHE A 22 -1.31 10.16 -22.30
C PHE A 22 -0.02 10.06 -23.14
N TYR A 23 -0.15 10.14 -24.47
CA TYR A 23 0.98 10.12 -25.40
C TYR A 23 1.97 11.26 -25.14
N VAL A 24 1.48 12.49 -24.93
CA VAL A 24 2.34 13.63 -24.57
C VAL A 24 3.04 13.40 -23.24
N SER A 25 2.37 12.80 -22.27
CA SER A 25 2.98 12.47 -20.97
C SER A 25 4.11 11.45 -21.13
N ILE A 26 3.95 10.45 -21.99
CA ILE A 26 5.01 9.49 -22.34
C ILE A 26 6.21 10.19 -22.97
N THR A 27 5.97 10.98 -24.01
CA THR A 27 7.05 11.65 -24.78
C THR A 27 7.77 12.76 -24.01
N ARG A 28 7.23 13.21 -22.87
CA ARG A 28 7.95 14.11 -21.94
C ARG A 28 9.07 13.41 -21.18
N ALA A 29 8.97 12.10 -20.94
CA ALA A 29 10.01 11.34 -20.26
C ALA A 29 11.21 11.13 -21.20
N LYS A 30 12.41 11.49 -20.75
CA LYS A 30 13.65 11.39 -21.56
C LYS A 30 14.45 10.10 -21.35
N LYS A 31 14.33 9.49 -20.17
CA LYS A 31 15.14 8.34 -19.75
C LYS A 31 14.26 7.20 -19.27
N GLU A 32 13.49 7.46 -18.22
CA GLU A 32 12.63 6.47 -17.57
C GLU A 32 11.25 7.08 -17.33
N ILE A 33 10.23 6.23 -17.39
CA ILE A 33 8.84 6.57 -17.08
C ILE A 33 8.30 5.56 -16.07
N TYR A 34 7.62 6.07 -15.05
CA TYR A 34 7.00 5.26 -14.02
C TYR A 34 5.51 5.56 -14.00
N PHE A 35 4.69 4.54 -14.20
CA PHE A 35 3.24 4.64 -14.05
C PHE A 35 2.84 4.15 -12.66
N THR A 36 1.88 4.84 -12.05
CA THR A 36 1.36 4.46 -10.73
C THR A 36 -0.16 4.40 -10.76
N ALA A 37 -0.73 3.41 -10.08
CA ALA A 37 -2.16 3.25 -9.92
C ALA A 37 -2.48 2.95 -8.46
N CYS A 38 -3.68 3.33 -8.01
CA CYS A 38 -4.15 3.04 -6.65
C CYS A 38 -5.42 2.19 -6.75
N ARG A 39 -5.51 1.12 -5.95
CA ARG A 39 -6.73 0.29 -5.89
C ARG A 39 -7.90 1.00 -5.21
N GLN A 40 -7.61 1.90 -4.28
CA GLN A 40 -8.58 2.68 -3.52
C GLN A 40 -8.07 4.11 -3.34
N ARG A 41 -8.97 5.08 -3.48
CA ARG A 41 -8.68 6.49 -3.24
C ARG A 41 -9.88 7.18 -2.62
N ARG A 42 -9.62 8.12 -1.72
CA ARG A 42 -10.65 9.01 -1.19
C ARG A 42 -10.83 10.21 -2.11
N ILE A 43 -12.01 10.36 -2.72
CA ILE A 43 -12.38 11.47 -3.60
C ILE A 43 -13.67 12.08 -3.06
N TRP A 44 -13.68 13.41 -2.87
CA TRP A 44 -14.83 14.15 -2.30
C TRP A 44 -15.39 13.52 -1.01
N GLY A 45 -14.50 13.09 -0.12
CA GLY A 45 -14.87 12.50 1.16
C GLY A 45 -15.36 11.04 1.11
N LYS A 46 -15.52 10.45 -0.09
CA LYS A 46 -15.94 9.06 -0.28
C LYS A 46 -14.74 8.19 -0.69
N LEU A 47 -14.69 6.96 -0.19
CA LEU A 47 -13.70 5.97 -0.60
C LEU A 47 -14.19 5.30 -1.88
N ASN A 48 -13.45 5.48 -2.98
CA ASN A 48 -13.77 4.90 -4.28
C ASN A 48 -12.73 3.86 -4.65
N TYR A 49 -13.20 2.74 -5.20
CA TYR A 49 -12.33 1.75 -5.84
C TYR A 49 -11.95 2.23 -7.23
N GLN A 50 -10.72 1.92 -7.64
CA GLN A 50 -10.16 2.34 -8.90
C GLN A 50 -9.39 1.17 -9.52
N THR A 51 -9.62 0.98 -10.82
CA THR A 51 -8.78 0.16 -11.69
C THR A 51 -7.65 1.01 -12.30
N PRO A 52 -6.53 0.42 -12.74
CA PRO A 52 -5.54 1.11 -13.56
C PRO A 52 -6.14 1.70 -14.84
N SER A 53 -5.45 2.66 -15.45
CA SER A 53 -5.88 3.29 -16.72
C SER A 53 -5.86 2.28 -17.87
N ARG A 54 -6.89 2.24 -18.72
CA ARG A 54 -6.93 1.40 -19.92
C ARG A 54 -5.79 1.69 -20.90
N PHE A 55 -5.28 2.92 -20.92
CA PHE A 55 -4.17 3.28 -21.81
C PHE A 55 -2.86 2.55 -21.47
N LEU A 56 -2.74 2.00 -20.26
CA LEU A 56 -1.62 1.13 -19.91
C LEU A 56 -1.66 -0.20 -20.69
N ASN A 57 -2.85 -0.68 -21.04
CA ASN A 57 -3.00 -1.92 -21.82
C ASN A 57 -2.62 -1.74 -23.30
N ASP A 58 -2.52 -0.50 -23.77
CA ASP A 58 -2.06 -0.20 -25.13
C ASP A 58 -0.51 -0.27 -25.24
N ILE A 59 0.20 -0.31 -24.11
CA ILE A 59 1.66 -0.42 -24.07
C ILE A 59 2.04 -1.89 -24.16
N PRO A 60 2.91 -2.30 -25.11
CA PRO A 60 3.38 -3.68 -25.19
C PRO A 60 4.09 -4.11 -23.90
N ASP A 61 3.82 -5.32 -23.43
CA ASP A 61 4.36 -5.87 -22.18
C ASP A 61 5.89 -5.89 -22.13
N GLU A 62 6.56 -5.98 -23.29
CA GLU A 62 8.03 -5.92 -23.40
C GLU A 62 8.65 -4.60 -22.93
N PHE A 63 7.86 -3.51 -22.91
CA PHE A 63 8.27 -2.19 -22.40
C PHE A 63 7.78 -1.93 -20.97
N MET A 64 6.97 -2.83 -20.42
CA MET A 64 6.41 -2.72 -19.09
C MET A 64 7.16 -3.65 -18.15
N ALA A 65 7.92 -3.07 -17.23
CA ALA A 65 8.37 -3.80 -16.06
C ALA A 65 7.42 -3.51 -14.91
N GLU A 66 7.00 -4.55 -14.19
CA GLU A 66 6.53 -4.31 -12.83
C GLU A 66 7.66 -3.64 -12.08
N ALA A 67 7.37 -2.48 -11.48
CA ALA A 67 8.37 -1.78 -10.70
C ALA A 67 8.94 -2.79 -9.69
N PRO A 68 10.27 -2.94 -9.57
CA PRO A 68 10.83 -3.67 -8.45
C PRO A 68 10.22 -3.04 -7.21
N ASP A 69 9.91 -3.85 -6.23
CA ASP A 69 9.06 -3.50 -5.10
C ASP A 69 9.64 -2.33 -4.27
N LEU A 70 9.53 -1.11 -4.80
CA LEU A 70 10.12 0.11 -4.24
C LEU A 70 9.38 0.53 -2.97
N VAL A 71 8.32 -0.22 -2.61
CA VAL A 71 7.52 -0.06 -1.39
C VAL A 71 7.24 -1.40 -0.66
N LEU A 72 7.60 -2.59 -1.16
CA LEU A 72 7.44 -3.85 -0.41
C LEU A 72 8.71 -4.72 -0.32
N ALA A 73 9.91 -4.14 -0.26
CA ALA A 73 11.09 -4.79 0.32
C ALA A 73 10.94 -5.13 1.84
N GLY A 74 9.71 -5.28 2.34
CA GLY A 74 9.37 -5.53 3.74
C GLY A 74 8.18 -6.49 3.95
N HIS A 75 7.59 -7.11 2.93
CA HIS A 75 6.50 -8.08 3.12
C HIS A 75 6.92 -9.52 2.80
N ASN A 76 7.98 -9.99 3.47
CA ASN A 76 8.13 -11.41 3.79
C ASN A 76 9.04 -11.66 5.01
N LYS A 77 9.03 -10.73 5.96
CA LYS A 77 9.56 -10.96 7.30
C LYS A 77 8.56 -10.37 8.28
N LYS A 78 7.71 -11.23 8.85
CA LYS A 78 6.76 -10.84 9.91
C LYS A 78 7.50 -10.01 10.93
N GLU A 79 7.20 -8.72 10.96
CA GLU A 79 8.00 -7.81 11.75
C GLU A 79 7.76 -8.14 13.23
N PHE A 80 6.56 -8.57 13.62
CA PHE A 80 6.25 -8.90 15.01
C PHE A 80 5.59 -10.28 15.13
N PRO A 81 6.36 -11.38 15.23
CA PRO A 81 5.80 -12.70 15.46
C PRO A 81 5.06 -12.79 16.80
N LEU A 82 4.15 -13.75 16.91
CA LEU A 82 3.46 -14.08 18.16
C LEU A 82 4.46 -14.27 19.30
N GLY A 83 4.17 -13.68 20.45
CA GLY A 83 5.03 -13.73 21.63
C GLY A 83 6.07 -12.61 21.72
N THR A 84 6.26 -11.81 20.67
CA THR A 84 7.18 -10.65 20.69
C THR A 84 6.77 -9.65 21.76
N VAL A 85 7.72 -9.20 22.57
CA VAL A 85 7.52 -8.11 23.52
C VAL A 85 7.76 -6.78 22.81
N VAL A 86 6.84 -5.85 22.97
CA VAL A 86 6.85 -4.54 22.32
C VAL A 86 6.61 -3.44 23.34
N TYR A 87 7.14 -2.25 23.08
CA TYR A 87 6.89 -1.04 23.85
C TYR A 87 6.16 -0.01 23.00
N HIS A 88 5.22 0.71 23.63
CA HIS A 88 4.51 1.84 23.06
C HIS A 88 4.52 3.01 24.05
N ASP A 89 4.79 4.22 23.58
CA ASP A 89 4.92 5.40 24.46
C ASP A 89 3.65 5.63 25.32
N ASP A 90 2.45 5.52 24.72
CA ASP A 90 1.18 5.72 25.44
C ASP A 90 0.71 4.53 26.31
N TYR A 91 1.11 3.31 25.98
CA TYR A 91 0.53 2.08 26.57
C TYR A 91 1.52 1.24 27.37
N GLY A 92 2.81 1.57 27.30
CA GLY A 92 3.90 0.86 27.95
C GLY A 92 4.26 -0.45 27.25
N THR A 93 4.83 -1.37 28.03
CA THR A 93 5.26 -2.69 27.55
C THR A 93 4.07 -3.63 27.37
N GLY A 94 4.08 -4.42 26.29
CA GLY A 94 3.08 -5.42 26.00
C GLY A 94 3.62 -6.57 25.16
N GLN A 95 2.82 -7.61 25.01
CA GLN A 95 3.18 -8.80 24.24
C GLN A 95 2.20 -9.00 23.09
N VAL A 96 2.73 -9.33 21.91
CA VAL A 96 1.93 -9.70 20.74
C VAL A 96 1.26 -11.05 20.99
N ILE A 97 -0.06 -11.05 21.12
CA ILE A 97 -0.86 -12.25 21.41
C ILE A 97 -1.56 -12.82 20.18
N LYS A 98 -1.80 -12.00 19.15
CA LYS A 98 -2.41 -12.42 17.88
C LYS A 98 -1.84 -11.61 16.73
N GLU A 99 -1.82 -12.23 15.57
CA GLU A 99 -1.43 -11.65 14.29
C GLU A 99 -2.39 -12.16 13.22
N TRP A 100 -2.90 -11.25 12.41
CA TRP A 100 -3.74 -11.57 11.25
C TRP A 100 -3.24 -10.76 10.06
N ASP A 101 -3.06 -11.45 8.94
CA ASP A 101 -2.91 -10.80 7.64
C ASP A 101 -4.28 -10.75 6.97
N ASN A 102 -4.64 -9.59 6.42
CA ASN A 102 -5.86 -9.40 5.64
C ASN A 102 -5.55 -9.19 4.14
N GLY A 103 -4.37 -9.62 3.67
CA GLY A 103 -3.90 -9.47 2.29
C GLY A 103 -3.61 -8.02 1.87
N LYS A 104 -3.66 -7.07 2.81
CA LYS A 104 -3.36 -5.65 2.59
C LYS A 104 -2.45 -5.08 3.66
N GLU A 105 -2.67 -5.47 4.92
CA GLU A 105 -1.92 -4.98 6.06
C GLU A 105 -1.87 -6.09 7.13
N ASP A 106 -0.72 -6.18 7.81
CA ASP A 106 -0.55 -7.01 8.99
C ASP A 106 -1.18 -6.31 10.19
N LEU A 107 -2.03 -7.03 10.91
CA LEU A 107 -2.71 -6.57 12.12
C LEU A 107 -2.21 -7.42 13.28
N ILE A 108 -1.78 -6.76 14.35
CA ILE A 108 -1.40 -7.44 15.59
C ILE A 108 -2.27 -6.99 16.75
N ILE A 109 -2.50 -7.91 17.69
CA ILE A 109 -3.10 -7.58 18.99
C ILE A 109 -2.01 -7.68 20.03
N VAL A 110 -1.79 -6.57 20.74
CA VAL A 110 -0.84 -6.46 21.83
C VAL A 110 -1.61 -6.44 23.15
N LYS A 111 -1.23 -7.30 24.08
CA LYS A 111 -1.69 -7.26 25.48
C LYS A 111 -0.64 -6.52 26.31
N PHE A 112 -0.99 -5.35 26.82
CA PHE A 112 -0.11 -4.55 27.66
C PHE A 112 -0.13 -5.03 29.11
N GLU A 113 0.93 -4.74 29.86
CA GLU A 113 1.06 -5.05 31.28
C GLU A 113 -0.06 -4.43 32.13
N SER A 114 -0.62 -3.31 31.68
CA SER A 114 -1.83 -2.70 32.27
C SER A 114 -3.08 -3.57 32.20
N GLY A 115 -3.02 -4.73 31.52
CA GLY A 115 -4.14 -5.64 31.29
C GLY A 115 -5.02 -5.27 30.09
N ARG A 116 -4.77 -4.10 29.46
CA ARG A 116 -5.47 -3.67 28.25
C ARG A 116 -4.96 -4.42 27.03
N THR A 117 -5.84 -4.64 26.07
CA THR A 117 -5.46 -5.14 24.74
C THR A 117 -5.69 -4.03 23.72
N GLY A 118 -4.76 -3.87 22.78
CA GLY A 118 -4.88 -2.94 21.67
C GLY A 118 -4.63 -3.65 20.35
N GLN A 119 -5.36 -3.24 19.32
CA GLN A 119 -5.17 -3.70 17.95
C GLN A 119 -4.37 -2.66 17.20
N PHE A 120 -3.28 -3.09 16.57
CA PHE A 120 -2.31 -2.22 15.93
C PHE A 120 -1.97 -2.70 14.53
N ILE A 121 -1.71 -1.75 13.64
CA ILE A 121 -1.02 -1.99 12.38
C ILE A 121 0.45 -1.64 12.64
N PRO A 122 1.38 -2.62 12.72
CA PRO A 122 2.75 -2.39 13.20
C PRO A 122 3.46 -1.22 12.50
N LYS A 123 3.23 -1.08 11.19
CA LYS A 123 3.78 0.00 10.35
C LYS A 123 3.46 1.41 10.84
N TYR A 124 2.31 1.60 11.50
CA TYR A 124 1.83 2.92 11.94
C TYR A 124 1.76 3.07 13.46
N ALA A 125 2.01 1.99 14.20
CA ALA A 125 1.78 1.95 15.64
C ALA A 125 2.97 2.44 16.48
N GLY A 126 4.10 2.80 15.87
CA GLY A 126 5.28 3.25 16.60
C GLY A 126 5.82 2.22 17.61
N LEU A 127 5.55 0.94 17.39
CA LEU A 127 5.93 -0.13 18.32
C LEU A 127 7.43 -0.42 18.23
N VAL A 128 8.10 -0.41 19.38
CA VAL A 128 9.51 -0.77 19.49
C VAL A 128 9.61 -2.20 19.98
N LYS A 129 10.33 -3.07 19.26
CA LYS A 129 10.61 -4.44 19.74
C LYS A 129 11.56 -4.36 20.92
N ILE A 130 11.16 -4.99 22.01
CA ILE A 130 12.08 -5.31 23.09
C ILE A 130 12.50 -6.75 22.80
N ALA A 131 13.72 -6.93 22.30
CA ALA A 131 14.30 -8.25 22.20
C ALA A 131 14.38 -8.81 23.62
N GLY A 132 13.54 -9.81 23.92
CA GLY A 132 13.76 -10.64 25.09
C GLY A 132 14.99 -11.48 24.81
N ASP A 133 16.03 -11.35 25.64
CA ASP A 133 17.17 -12.26 25.67
C ASP A 133 16.69 -13.71 25.90
N ASN A 134 16.31 -14.39 24.82
CA ASN A 134 16.10 -15.83 24.78
C ASN A 134 16.59 -16.35 23.42
N ASP A 135 17.87 -16.10 23.13
CA ASP A 135 18.68 -17.00 22.32
C ASP A 135 19.13 -18.16 23.22
N PHE A 136 18.33 -19.22 23.29
CA PHE A 136 18.76 -20.57 23.71
C PHE A 136 17.97 -21.63 22.95
#